data_AF-A0A1C6D7K1-F1
#
_entry.id   AF-A0A1C6D7K1-F1
#
_cell.length_a   1.000
_cell.length_b   1.000
_cell.length_c   1.000
_cell.angle_alpha   90.00
_cell.angle_beta   90.00
_cell.angle_gamma   90.00
#
_symmetry.space_group_name_H-M   'P 1'
#
loop_
_entity.id
_entity.type
_entity.pdbx_description
1 polymer ?
#
loop_
_entity_poly.entity_id
_entity_poly.type
_entity_poly.pdbx_seq_one_letter_code
_entity_poly.pdbx_strand_id
1 'polypeptide(L)'
;MSQQYDLYLQRHKANVQKGFDWLKTNMPWLFEGRPSAAWQTEFEHDASKSNPDEYEAYDAYFYGGNRSHAIVEAFNRAWLLHIHRNPHHWQHWVLINDDPGEGEVLLEMPYNYIIEMICDWWAFSWEKGNLSEIFSWYDDHQAYIKLHPKTRQIVEDILWELRGRLGFNVLAHHGIKGQKWGVRNGPPYPLDKSEKSDTIADIEIGKSVGAKSKNYDVLDPESGEYFHFSEGTRIRDAQVFAGKGASKPLNAEVAEGLSEQIGGEPDEWQHCKGIGTIDYHGEEIDAEVHWFQEPSVGKHKFKIKKWED
;
A
#
# COMPACT_ATOMS: atom_id res chain seq x y z
N MET A 1 -7.18 32.31 -17.39
CA MET A 1 -6.06 31.84 -16.56
C MET A 1 -6.32 32.22 -15.12
N SER A 2 -6.77 31.25 -14.33
CA SER A 2 -6.99 31.43 -12.90
C SER A 2 -5.70 31.21 -12.12
N GLN A 3 -5.49 32.03 -11.09
CA GLN A 3 -4.39 31.83 -10.12
C GLN A 3 -4.49 30.48 -9.39
N GLN A 4 -5.69 29.90 -9.33
CA GLN A 4 -5.93 28.62 -8.66
C GLN A 4 -5.33 27.46 -9.46
N TYR A 5 -5.49 27.47 -10.79
CA TYR A 5 -4.90 26.42 -11.62
C TYR A 5 -3.37 26.51 -11.66
N ASP A 6 -2.81 27.73 -11.75
CA ASP A 6 -1.36 27.94 -11.68
C ASP A 6 -0.76 27.39 -10.38
N LEU A 7 -1.42 27.67 -9.24
CA LEU A 7 -0.99 27.19 -7.93
C LEU A 7 -1.09 25.67 -7.82
N TYR A 8 -2.13 25.06 -8.41
CA TYR A 8 -2.25 23.62 -8.49
C TYR A 8 -1.10 23.00 -9.29
N LEU A 9 -0.80 23.52 -10.49
CA LEU A 9 0.30 23.02 -11.32
C LEU A 9 1.65 23.10 -10.60
N GLN A 10 1.93 24.22 -9.92
CA GLN A 10 3.15 24.40 -9.14
C GLN A 10 3.26 23.37 -8.00
N ARG A 11 2.17 23.14 -7.26
CA ARG A 11 2.14 22.19 -6.15
C ARG A 11 2.29 20.75 -6.62
N HIS A 12 1.61 20.38 -7.70
CA HIS A 12 1.69 19.04 -8.29
C HIS A 12 3.13 18.73 -8.71
N LYS A 13 3.75 19.61 -9.52
CA LYS A 13 5.15 19.46 -9.96
C LYS A 13 6.12 19.38 -8.78
N ALA A 14 5.95 20.20 -7.74
CA ALA A 14 6.77 20.14 -6.54
C ALA A 14 6.61 18.80 -5.79
N ASN A 15 5.41 18.22 -5.78
CA ASN A 15 5.17 16.93 -5.13
C ASN A 15 5.70 15.75 -5.96
N VAL A 16 5.67 15.82 -7.29
CA VAL A 16 6.36 14.87 -8.17
C VAL A 16 7.86 14.88 -7.89
N GLN A 17 8.46 16.08 -7.80
CA GLN A 17 9.86 16.23 -7.44
C GLN A 17 10.18 15.62 -6.06
N LYS A 18 9.35 15.87 -5.03
CA LYS A 18 9.54 15.23 -3.71
C LYS A 18 9.50 13.71 -3.78
N GLY A 19 8.59 13.14 -4.55
CA GLY A 19 8.53 11.70 -4.75
C GLY A 19 9.82 11.17 -5.37
N PHE A 20 10.32 11.86 -6.39
CA PHE A 20 11.57 11.49 -7.05
C PHE A 20 12.79 11.62 -6.13
N ASP A 21 12.91 12.73 -5.40
CA ASP A 21 13.99 12.96 -4.43
C ASP A 21 13.98 11.89 -3.34
N TRP A 22 12.80 11.52 -2.84
CA TRP A 22 12.67 10.45 -1.86
C TRP A 22 13.14 9.11 -2.44
N LEU A 23 12.76 8.76 -3.68
CA LEU A 23 13.23 7.54 -4.34
C LEU A 23 14.75 7.57 -4.52
N LYS A 24 15.35 8.71 -4.89
CA LYS A 24 16.81 8.84 -5.00
C LYS A 24 17.52 8.62 -3.66
N THR A 25 17.00 9.20 -2.58
CA THR A 25 17.61 9.09 -1.25
C THR A 25 17.45 7.69 -0.67
N ASN A 26 16.28 7.09 -0.82
CA ASN A 26 15.95 5.85 -0.13
C ASN A 26 16.15 4.62 -1.04
N MET A 27 16.00 4.73 -2.35
CA MET A 27 16.11 3.62 -3.30
C MET A 27 17.12 3.90 -4.42
N PRO A 28 18.39 4.23 -4.11
CA PRO A 28 19.37 4.68 -5.10
C PRO A 28 19.65 3.67 -6.22
N TRP A 29 19.53 2.36 -5.94
CA TRP A 29 19.74 1.30 -6.94
C TRP A 29 18.74 1.35 -8.10
N LEU A 30 17.60 2.03 -7.94
CA LEU A 30 16.65 2.25 -9.04
C LEU A 30 17.27 3.08 -10.18
N PHE A 31 18.37 3.80 -9.92
CA PHE A 31 18.97 4.74 -10.86
C PHE A 31 20.33 4.28 -11.40
N GLU A 32 20.92 3.26 -10.81
CA GLU A 32 22.24 2.76 -11.19
C GLU A 32 22.22 2.11 -12.58
N GLY A 33 23.00 2.66 -13.51
CA GLY A 33 23.11 2.12 -14.87
C GLY A 33 21.83 2.26 -15.72
N ARG A 34 20.87 3.09 -15.30
CA ARG A 34 19.59 3.30 -16.00
C ARG A 34 19.48 4.71 -16.57
N PRO A 35 18.61 4.94 -17.58
CA PRO A 35 18.33 6.29 -18.06
C PRO A 35 17.83 7.18 -16.92
N SER A 36 18.37 8.40 -16.83
CA SER A 36 17.98 9.36 -15.80
C SER A 36 16.52 9.76 -15.97
N ALA A 37 15.78 9.80 -14.86
CA ALA A 37 14.45 10.40 -14.82
C ALA A 37 14.43 11.84 -14.29
N ALA A 38 15.59 12.37 -13.88
CA ALA A 38 15.70 13.64 -13.18
C ALA A 38 15.16 14.82 -13.98
N TRP A 39 15.49 14.90 -15.28
CA TRP A 39 15.04 16.03 -16.11
C TRP A 39 13.51 16.11 -16.15
N GLN A 40 12.84 15.00 -16.46
CA GLN A 40 11.39 15.03 -16.56
C GLN A 40 10.71 15.18 -15.20
N THR A 41 11.21 14.58 -14.11
CA THR A 41 10.58 14.73 -12.79
C THR A 41 10.84 16.08 -12.13
N GLU A 42 11.99 16.71 -12.38
CA GLU A 42 12.38 17.98 -11.75
C GLU A 42 11.95 19.21 -12.57
N PHE A 43 11.89 19.11 -13.90
CA PHE A 43 11.70 20.28 -14.78
C PHE A 43 10.58 20.13 -15.81
N GLU A 44 10.43 18.96 -16.45
CA GLU A 44 9.55 18.81 -17.62
C GLU A 44 8.16 18.27 -17.30
N HIS A 45 7.94 17.72 -16.10
CA HIS A 45 6.69 17.07 -15.74
C HIS A 45 5.49 17.99 -16.03
N ASP A 46 4.54 17.50 -16.83
CA ASP A 46 3.36 18.23 -17.27
C ASP A 46 3.66 19.61 -17.89
N ALA A 47 4.78 19.77 -18.60
CA ALA A 47 5.12 21.03 -19.25
C ALA A 47 4.04 21.45 -20.27
N SER A 48 3.40 20.48 -20.94
CA SER A 48 2.35 20.74 -21.92
C SER A 48 1.09 21.38 -21.34
N LYS A 49 0.83 21.26 -20.02
CA LYS A 49 -0.33 21.89 -19.36
C LYS A 49 -0.29 23.42 -19.41
N SER A 50 0.86 24.01 -19.75
CA SER A 50 1.00 25.44 -19.99
C SER A 50 0.72 25.87 -21.44
N ASN A 51 0.49 24.92 -22.37
CA ASN A 51 0.09 25.24 -23.72
C ASN A 51 -1.37 25.70 -23.75
N PRO A 52 -1.74 26.71 -24.58
CA PRO A 52 -3.11 27.23 -24.61
C PRO A 52 -4.20 26.18 -24.88
N ASP A 53 -3.89 25.16 -25.69
CA ASP A 53 -4.81 24.09 -26.07
C ASP A 53 -5.06 23.03 -24.98
N GLU A 54 -4.28 23.05 -23.91
CA GLU A 54 -4.53 22.31 -22.69
C GLU A 54 -5.00 23.24 -21.57
N TYR A 55 -4.24 24.31 -21.32
CA TYR A 55 -4.40 25.17 -20.16
C TYR A 55 -5.84 25.68 -20.01
N GLU A 56 -6.40 26.29 -21.06
CA GLU A 56 -7.71 26.94 -21.00
C GLU A 56 -8.83 25.95 -20.70
N ALA A 57 -8.74 24.75 -21.28
CA ALA A 57 -9.72 23.69 -21.09
C ALA A 57 -9.68 23.14 -19.66
N TYR A 58 -8.50 22.93 -19.10
CA TYR A 58 -8.35 22.49 -17.71
C TYR A 58 -8.82 23.55 -16.72
N ASP A 59 -8.39 24.80 -16.91
CA ASP A 59 -8.78 25.93 -16.06
C ASP A 59 -10.32 26.08 -16.01
N ALA A 60 -10.97 26.05 -17.18
CA ALA A 60 -12.41 26.10 -17.29
C ALA A 60 -13.11 24.89 -16.64
N TYR A 61 -12.59 23.68 -16.84
CA TYR A 61 -13.22 22.45 -16.34
C TYR A 61 -13.15 22.30 -14.81
N PHE A 62 -12.02 22.65 -14.20
CA PHE A 62 -11.79 22.48 -12.76
C PHE A 62 -12.11 23.73 -11.94
N TYR A 63 -11.89 24.93 -12.48
CA TYR A 63 -11.99 26.19 -11.74
C TYR A 63 -13.02 27.17 -12.32
N GLY A 64 -13.59 26.88 -13.50
CA GLY A 64 -14.61 27.73 -14.15
C GLY A 64 -16.01 27.65 -13.54
N GLY A 65 -16.26 26.72 -12.61
CA GLY A 65 -17.55 26.59 -11.91
C GLY A 65 -18.71 26.08 -12.77
N ASN A 66 -18.45 25.57 -13.97
CA ASN A 66 -19.44 25.05 -14.91
C ASN A 66 -18.92 23.79 -15.62
N ARG A 67 -19.81 22.83 -15.90
CA ARG A 67 -19.51 21.61 -16.69
C ARG A 67 -20.52 21.43 -17.82
N SER A 68 -20.71 22.49 -18.61
CA SER A 68 -21.50 22.41 -19.83
C SER A 68 -20.90 21.39 -20.81
N HIS A 69 -21.70 20.90 -21.75
CA HIS A 69 -21.23 19.96 -22.79
C HIS A 69 -19.97 20.48 -23.51
N ALA A 70 -19.93 21.77 -23.86
CA ALA A 70 -18.79 22.38 -24.53
C ALA A 70 -17.51 22.36 -23.67
N ILE A 71 -17.62 22.59 -22.36
CA ILE A 71 -16.48 22.54 -21.43
C ILE A 71 -15.97 21.11 -21.28
N VAL A 72 -16.87 20.14 -21.15
CA VAL A 72 -16.50 18.72 -21.06
C VAL A 72 -15.83 18.23 -22.34
N GLU A 73 -16.35 18.61 -23.52
CA GLU A 73 -15.74 18.24 -24.80
C GLU A 73 -14.35 18.87 -24.97
N ALA A 74 -14.19 20.15 -24.63
CA ALA A 74 -12.89 20.83 -24.66
C ALA A 74 -11.89 20.14 -23.72
N PHE A 75 -12.32 19.81 -22.50
CA PHE A 75 -11.50 19.07 -21.54
C PHE A 75 -11.08 17.70 -22.07
N ASN A 76 -12.01 16.92 -22.66
CA ASN A 76 -11.68 15.61 -23.22
C ASN A 76 -10.62 15.69 -24.33
N ARG A 77 -10.69 16.72 -25.20
CA ARG A 77 -9.67 16.97 -26.23
C ARG A 77 -8.33 17.36 -25.62
N ALA A 78 -8.33 18.23 -24.62
CA ALA A 78 -7.12 18.63 -23.90
C ALA A 78 -6.49 17.45 -23.15
N TRP A 79 -7.29 16.60 -22.50
CA TRP A 79 -6.83 15.38 -21.85
C TRP A 79 -6.18 14.41 -22.85
N LEU A 80 -6.77 14.23 -24.03
CA LEU A 80 -6.19 13.41 -25.10
C LEU A 80 -4.83 13.96 -25.57
N LEU A 81 -4.71 15.27 -25.79
CA LEU A 81 -3.42 15.89 -26.15
C LEU A 81 -2.39 15.70 -25.04
N HIS A 82 -2.81 15.90 -23.80
CA HIS A 82 -1.97 15.80 -22.61
C HIS A 82 -1.32 14.41 -22.47
N ILE A 83 -2.13 13.34 -22.52
CA ILE A 83 -1.60 11.96 -22.40
C ILE A 83 -0.69 11.58 -23.57
N HIS A 84 -0.88 12.16 -24.75
CA HIS A 84 0.00 11.93 -25.90
C HIS A 84 1.25 12.84 -25.94
N ARG A 85 1.30 13.90 -25.14
CA ARG A 85 2.47 14.76 -24.98
C ARG A 85 3.35 14.38 -23.80
N ASN A 86 2.79 13.70 -22.80
CA ASN A 86 3.49 13.33 -21.57
C ASN A 86 3.55 11.80 -21.43
N PRO A 87 4.67 11.15 -21.79
CA PRO A 87 4.76 9.70 -21.88
C PRO A 87 4.71 8.95 -20.54
N HIS A 88 4.70 9.65 -19.40
CA HIS A 88 4.48 9.00 -18.10
C HIS A 88 3.03 8.54 -17.89
N HIS A 89 2.06 9.00 -18.70
CA HIS A 89 0.72 8.43 -18.66
C HIS A 89 0.67 7.08 -19.37
N TRP A 90 0.18 6.04 -18.70
CA TRP A 90 0.10 4.69 -19.26
C TRP A 90 -0.71 4.62 -20.57
N GLN A 91 -1.72 5.49 -20.73
CA GLN A 91 -2.53 5.58 -21.95
C GLN A 91 -1.71 5.92 -23.19
N HIS A 92 -0.56 6.60 -23.04
CA HIS A 92 0.37 6.91 -24.12
C HIS A 92 0.88 5.65 -24.83
N TRP A 93 0.97 4.54 -24.09
CA TRP A 93 1.57 3.28 -24.53
C TRP A 93 0.52 2.23 -24.92
N VAL A 94 -0.73 2.64 -25.12
CA VAL A 94 -1.80 1.78 -25.63
C VAL A 94 -1.99 2.09 -27.11
N LEU A 95 -1.53 1.19 -27.97
CA LEU A 95 -1.74 1.28 -29.41
C LEU A 95 -3.12 0.72 -29.75
N ILE A 96 -3.96 1.57 -30.35
CA ILE A 96 -5.26 1.20 -30.90
C ILE A 96 -5.06 1.00 -32.42
N ASN A 97 -5.23 -0.23 -32.90
CA ASN A 97 -5.04 -0.56 -34.32
C ASN A 97 -6.30 -0.32 -35.14
N ASP A 98 -6.13 -0.13 -36.45
CA ASP A 98 -7.22 0.03 -37.42
C ASP A 98 -7.99 -1.28 -37.64
N ASP A 99 -7.33 -2.44 -37.55
CA ASP A 99 -7.96 -3.75 -37.67
C ASP A 99 -8.50 -4.21 -36.29
N PRO A 100 -9.83 -4.38 -36.13
CA PRO A 100 -10.40 -4.88 -34.88
C PRO A 100 -9.86 -6.24 -34.44
N GLY A 101 -9.36 -7.06 -35.37
CA GLY A 101 -8.75 -8.36 -35.09
C GLY A 101 -7.39 -8.29 -34.42
N GLU A 102 -6.67 -7.16 -34.55
CA GLU A 102 -5.39 -6.91 -33.87
C GLU A 102 -5.58 -6.41 -32.43
N GLY A 103 -6.79 -5.91 -32.12
CA GLY A 103 -7.13 -5.38 -30.80
C GLY A 103 -6.22 -4.22 -30.37
N GLU A 104 -6.15 -4.02 -29.06
CA GLU A 104 -5.20 -3.08 -28.46
C GLU A 104 -3.86 -3.76 -28.16
N VAL A 105 -2.77 -3.07 -28.45
CA VAL A 105 -1.41 -3.54 -28.18
C VAL A 105 -0.79 -2.66 -27.10
N LEU A 106 -0.34 -3.29 -26.02
CA LEU A 106 0.33 -2.61 -24.91
C LEU A 106 1.82 -2.57 -25.18
N LEU A 107 2.41 -1.38 -25.27
CA LEU A 107 3.83 -1.19 -25.52
C LEU A 107 4.64 -1.09 -24.22
N GLU A 108 5.89 -1.56 -24.23
CA GLU A 108 6.81 -1.40 -23.10
C GLU A 108 7.10 0.09 -22.88
N MET A 109 6.74 0.60 -21.69
CA MET A 109 7.09 1.95 -21.27
C MET A 109 8.59 2.01 -20.92
N PRO A 110 9.35 2.99 -21.44
CA PRO A 110 10.72 3.24 -21.04
C PRO A 110 10.84 3.51 -19.54
N TYR A 111 11.90 2.97 -18.93
CA TYR A 111 12.07 2.97 -17.48
C TYR A 111 12.01 4.36 -16.83
N ASN A 112 12.54 5.38 -17.51
CA ASN A 112 12.54 6.76 -17.02
C ASN A 112 11.12 7.36 -16.92
N TYR A 113 10.17 6.90 -17.75
CA TYR A 113 8.75 7.27 -17.66
C TYR A 113 8.00 6.41 -16.65
N ILE A 114 8.45 5.18 -16.37
CA ILE A 114 7.93 4.38 -15.25
C ILE A 114 8.17 5.11 -13.92
N ILE A 115 9.40 5.60 -13.71
CA ILE A 115 9.72 6.39 -12.52
C ILE A 115 8.86 7.65 -12.45
N GLU A 116 8.77 8.42 -13.53
CA GLU A 116 7.95 9.64 -13.56
C GLU A 116 6.48 9.33 -13.27
N MET A 117 5.92 8.24 -13.81
CA MET A 117 4.54 7.80 -13.58
C MET A 117 4.29 7.47 -12.10
N ILE A 118 5.22 6.76 -11.45
CA ILE A 118 5.11 6.46 -10.02
C ILE A 118 5.18 7.75 -9.20
N CYS A 119 6.07 8.68 -9.54
CA CYS A 119 6.16 9.97 -8.87
C CYS A 119 4.91 10.83 -9.07
N ASP A 120 4.32 10.82 -10.27
CA ASP A 120 3.04 11.48 -10.60
C ASP A 120 1.90 10.96 -9.72
N TRP A 121 1.73 9.64 -9.64
CA TRP A 121 0.73 9.04 -8.76
C TRP A 121 0.99 9.35 -7.29
N TRP A 122 2.26 9.36 -6.88
CA TRP A 122 2.63 9.61 -5.49
C TRP A 122 2.48 11.07 -5.09
N ALA A 123 2.48 12.01 -6.04
CA ALA A 123 2.31 13.43 -5.77
C ALA A 123 1.00 13.75 -5.05
N PHE A 124 -0.07 12.99 -5.31
CA PHE A 124 -1.35 13.12 -4.60
C PHE A 124 -1.26 12.70 -3.13
N SER A 125 -0.42 11.70 -2.83
CA SER A 125 -0.14 11.26 -1.45
C SER A 125 0.61 12.34 -0.67
N TRP A 126 1.58 12.99 -1.32
CA TRP A 126 2.30 14.15 -0.77
C TRP A 126 1.38 15.34 -0.52
N GLU A 127 0.45 15.64 -1.43
CA GLU A 127 -0.51 16.73 -1.27
C GLU A 127 -1.43 16.53 -0.06
N LYS A 128 -1.86 15.29 0.19
CA LYS A 128 -2.74 14.92 1.31
C LYS A 128 -2.00 14.67 2.62
N GLY A 129 -0.67 14.59 2.60
CA GLY A 129 0.14 14.26 3.77
C GLY A 129 0.05 12.79 4.22
N ASN A 130 -0.39 11.90 3.34
CA ASN A 130 -0.48 10.45 3.60
C ASN A 130 0.28 9.68 2.52
N LEU A 131 1.56 9.40 2.77
CA LEU A 131 2.45 8.73 1.79
C LEU A 131 2.02 7.30 1.43
N SER A 132 1.17 6.65 2.23
CA SER A 132 0.67 5.30 1.96
C SER A 132 -0.46 5.24 0.94
N GLU A 133 -1.10 6.37 0.63
CA GLU A 133 -2.32 6.39 -0.18
C GLU A 133 -2.10 5.88 -1.62
N ILE A 134 -0.91 6.07 -2.19
CA ILE A 134 -0.56 5.52 -3.49
C ILE A 134 -0.81 4.01 -3.58
N PHE A 135 -0.61 3.27 -2.48
CA PHE A 135 -0.77 1.82 -2.47
C PHE A 135 -2.22 1.41 -2.58
N SER A 136 -3.09 1.96 -1.74
CA SER A 136 -4.53 1.67 -1.81
C SER A 136 -5.15 2.21 -3.09
N TRP A 137 -4.67 3.35 -3.59
CA TRP A 137 -5.04 3.86 -4.90
C TRP A 137 -4.64 2.86 -5.99
N TYR A 138 -3.37 2.47 -6.07
CA TYR A 138 -2.93 1.50 -7.09
C TYR A 138 -3.71 0.19 -6.97
N ASP A 139 -3.93 -0.33 -5.77
CA ASP A 139 -4.65 -1.58 -5.53
C ASP A 139 -6.10 -1.52 -6.05
N ASP A 140 -6.79 -0.38 -5.86
CA ASP A 140 -8.15 -0.14 -6.36
C ASP A 140 -8.20 0.06 -7.88
N HIS A 141 -7.08 0.45 -8.51
CA HIS A 141 -7.04 0.93 -9.89
C HIS A 141 -6.28 -0.01 -10.86
N GLN A 142 -5.44 -0.90 -10.34
CA GLN A 142 -4.56 -1.77 -11.13
C GLN A 142 -5.31 -2.64 -12.14
N ALA A 143 -6.55 -3.04 -11.85
CA ALA A 143 -7.33 -3.93 -12.71
C ALA A 143 -7.78 -3.26 -14.03
N TYR A 144 -7.92 -1.94 -14.06
CA TYR A 144 -8.29 -1.21 -15.28
C TYR A 144 -7.06 -0.57 -15.97
N ILE A 145 -5.96 -0.36 -15.26
CA ILE A 145 -4.72 0.18 -15.81
C ILE A 145 -4.14 -0.79 -16.83
N LYS A 146 -3.88 -0.34 -18.05
CA LYS A 146 -3.34 -1.18 -19.12
C LYS A 146 -1.85 -0.90 -19.29
N LEU A 147 -1.03 -1.81 -18.82
CA LEU A 147 0.43 -1.76 -18.93
C LEU A 147 0.92 -3.03 -19.59
N HIS A 148 1.95 -2.92 -20.44
CA HIS A 148 2.65 -4.11 -20.92
C HIS A 148 3.13 -4.94 -19.72
N PRO A 149 3.07 -6.30 -19.76
CA PRO A 149 3.35 -7.14 -18.59
C PRO A 149 4.70 -6.86 -17.91
N LYS A 150 5.77 -6.59 -18.68
CA LYS A 150 7.08 -6.22 -18.12
C LYS A 150 7.04 -4.86 -17.42
N THR A 151 6.35 -3.88 -18.00
CA THR A 151 6.18 -2.56 -17.38
C THR A 151 5.40 -2.69 -16.08
N ARG A 152 4.32 -3.47 -16.07
CA ARG A 152 3.54 -3.75 -14.87
C ARG A 152 4.38 -4.38 -13.77
N GLN A 153 5.17 -5.41 -14.10
CA GLN A 153 6.06 -6.05 -13.14
C GLN A 153 7.02 -5.04 -12.51
N ILE A 154 7.69 -4.20 -13.32
CA ILE A 154 8.60 -3.17 -12.81
C ILE A 154 7.87 -2.17 -11.88
N VAL A 155 6.66 -1.75 -12.25
CA VAL A 155 5.84 -0.85 -11.41
C VAL A 155 5.52 -1.50 -10.07
N GLU A 156 5.04 -2.75 -10.09
CA GLU A 156 4.65 -3.49 -8.88
C GLU A 156 5.86 -3.78 -7.98
N ASP A 157 7.02 -4.13 -8.54
CA ASP A 157 8.28 -4.32 -7.80
C ASP A 157 8.72 -3.02 -7.10
N ILE A 158 8.65 -1.87 -7.80
CA ILE A 158 9.01 -0.57 -7.21
C ILE A 158 8.02 -0.18 -6.11
N LEU A 159 6.71 -0.35 -6.34
CA LEU A 159 5.69 -0.04 -5.34
C LEU A 159 5.82 -0.93 -4.11
N TRP A 160 6.20 -2.21 -4.28
CA TRP A 160 6.46 -3.13 -3.18
C TRP A 160 7.64 -2.69 -2.32
N GLU A 161 8.78 -2.37 -2.94
CA GLU A 161 9.95 -1.88 -2.22
C GLU A 161 9.69 -0.53 -1.54
N LEU A 162 8.97 0.38 -2.22
CA LEU A 162 8.52 1.65 -1.67
C LEU A 162 7.63 1.44 -0.44
N ARG A 163 6.67 0.51 -0.52
CA ARG A 163 5.77 0.12 0.57
C ARG A 163 6.56 -0.37 1.77
N GLY A 164 7.59 -1.20 1.54
CA GLY A 164 8.44 -1.70 2.61
C GLY A 164 9.24 -0.64 3.33
N ARG A 165 9.86 0.26 2.57
CA ARG A 165 10.66 1.34 3.15
C ARG A 165 9.86 2.38 3.92
N LEU A 166 8.58 2.50 3.63
CA LEU A 166 7.67 3.34 4.39
C LEU A 166 7.06 2.62 5.61
N GLY A 167 7.51 1.39 5.92
CA GLY A 167 6.98 0.59 7.03
C GLY A 167 5.58 0.00 6.74
N PHE A 168 5.12 0.08 5.50
CA PHE A 168 3.80 -0.42 5.08
C PHE A 168 3.86 -1.83 4.48
N ASN A 169 5.00 -2.53 4.58
CA ASN A 169 5.07 -3.96 4.24
C ASN A 169 4.26 -4.77 5.26
N VAL A 170 2.95 -4.78 5.05
CA VAL A 170 2.12 -5.93 5.39
C VAL A 170 2.36 -6.90 4.24
N LEU A 171 2.90 -8.09 4.53
CA LEU A 171 3.02 -9.23 3.59
C LEU A 171 1.81 -9.31 2.65
N ALA A 172 1.90 -8.71 1.46
CA ALA A 172 0.88 -8.82 0.43
C ALA A 172 1.26 -10.01 -0.45
N HIS A 173 0.51 -11.09 -0.30
CA HIS A 173 0.51 -12.15 -1.29
C HIS A 173 -0.06 -11.61 -2.59
N HIS A 174 0.65 -11.84 -3.69
CA HIS A 174 0.11 -11.72 -5.03
C HIS A 174 -1.09 -12.65 -5.19
N GLY A 175 -2.22 -12.07 -5.59
CA GLY A 175 -3.32 -12.75 -6.23
C GLY A 175 -4.37 -13.29 -5.27
N ILE A 176 -5.42 -12.50 -5.02
CA ILE A 176 -6.82 -12.90 -5.20
C ILE A 176 -7.73 -11.66 -5.22
N LYS A 177 -8.78 -11.77 -6.02
CA LYS A 177 -9.72 -10.72 -6.35
C LYS A 177 -10.68 -10.49 -5.18
N GLY A 178 -10.45 -9.40 -4.44
CA GLY A 178 -11.42 -8.81 -3.51
C GLY A 178 -11.08 -8.99 -2.03
N GLN A 179 -10.20 -8.14 -1.50
CA GLN A 179 -10.21 -7.79 -0.08
C GLN A 179 -9.44 -6.48 0.19
N LYS A 180 -10.02 -5.62 1.04
CA LYS A 180 -9.43 -4.39 1.56
C LYS A 180 -9.04 -4.58 3.03
N TRP A 181 -7.88 -4.10 3.45
CA TRP A 181 -7.51 -3.96 4.87
C TRP A 181 -7.11 -2.52 5.18
N GLY A 182 -7.79 -1.85 6.13
CA GLY A 182 -7.39 -0.53 6.66
C GLY A 182 -8.46 0.55 6.87
N VAL A 183 -9.76 0.29 6.72
CA VAL A 183 -10.76 1.36 6.95
C VAL A 183 -10.98 1.60 8.46
N ARG A 184 -10.47 2.73 8.96
CA ARG A 184 -11.02 3.40 10.14
C ARG A 184 -12.08 4.39 9.65
N ASN A 185 -13.36 4.02 9.75
CA ASN A 185 -14.48 4.95 9.90
C ASN A 185 -15.76 4.20 10.28
N GLY A 186 -16.25 4.50 11.48
CA GLY A 186 -17.66 4.34 11.83
C GLY A 186 -18.04 5.45 12.83
N PRO A 187 -19.07 6.28 12.55
CA PRO A 187 -19.69 7.14 13.56
C PRO A 187 -20.40 6.29 14.63
N PRO A 188 -20.71 6.86 15.82
CA PRO A 188 -20.84 6.09 17.04
C PRO A 188 -22.15 5.31 17.09
N TYR A 189 -22.09 4.02 17.39
CA TYR A 189 -23.24 3.26 17.86
C TYR A 189 -22.88 2.47 19.11
N PRO A 190 -23.84 2.25 20.02
CA PRO A 190 -23.58 1.96 21.42
C PRO A 190 -23.03 0.54 21.57
N LEU A 191 -21.87 0.41 22.21
CA LEU A 191 -21.34 -0.87 22.63
C LEU A 191 -22.00 -1.23 23.96
N ASP A 192 -22.97 -2.15 23.90
CA ASP A 192 -23.26 -2.98 25.06
C ASP A 192 -22.03 -3.86 25.32
N LYS A 193 -21.40 -3.64 26.46
CA LYS A 193 -20.29 -4.47 26.94
C LYS A 193 -20.84 -5.86 27.28
N SER A 194 -20.48 -6.86 26.47
CA SER A 194 -20.50 -8.25 26.94
C SER A 194 -19.06 -8.77 27.03
N GLU A 195 -18.66 -9.11 28.26
CA GLU A 195 -17.30 -9.46 28.69
C GLU A 195 -17.12 -10.97 28.76
N LYS A 196 -17.07 -11.67 27.61
CA LYS A 196 -16.55 -13.05 27.61
C LYS A 196 -15.60 -13.27 26.44
N SER A 197 -14.33 -13.39 26.79
CA SER A 197 -13.23 -13.91 25.96
C SER A 197 -12.68 -15.16 26.64
N ASP A 198 -12.48 -16.24 25.90
CA ASP A 198 -11.87 -17.44 26.43
C ASP A 198 -10.39 -17.21 26.74
N THR A 199 -9.98 -17.56 27.96
CA THR A 199 -8.61 -17.49 28.44
C THR A 199 -7.78 -18.64 27.86
N ILE A 200 -6.58 -18.33 27.39
CA ILE A 200 -5.62 -19.28 26.85
C ILE A 200 -4.52 -19.47 27.90
N ALA A 201 -3.97 -20.68 28.04
CA ALA A 201 -2.80 -20.91 28.88
C ALA A 201 -1.59 -20.09 28.40
N ASP A 202 -0.72 -19.71 29.33
CA ASP A 202 0.55 -19.04 29.01
C ASP A 202 1.34 -19.82 27.95
N ILE A 203 1.95 -19.10 27.02
CA ILE A 203 2.71 -19.68 25.91
C ILE A 203 4.19 -19.55 26.23
N GLU A 204 4.87 -20.66 26.49
CA GLU A 204 6.31 -20.67 26.75
C GLU A 204 7.14 -20.37 25.49
N ILE A 205 8.15 -19.51 25.63
CA ILE A 205 9.15 -19.20 24.61
C ILE A 205 10.41 -20.01 24.91
N GLY A 206 10.78 -20.92 24.01
CA GLY A 206 11.87 -21.86 24.24
C GLY A 206 13.25 -21.18 24.33
N LYS A 207 14.15 -21.72 25.17
CA LYS A 207 15.58 -21.35 25.18
C LYS A 207 16.30 -22.07 24.04
N SER A 208 17.15 -21.39 23.27
CA SER A 208 17.74 -21.81 21.97
C SER A 208 18.71 -23.00 21.98
N VAL A 209 18.58 -23.94 22.92
CA VAL A 209 19.48 -25.11 23.07
C VAL A 209 18.88 -26.45 22.64
N GLY A 210 17.78 -26.46 21.87
CA GLY A 210 17.28 -27.72 21.29
C GLY A 210 16.38 -27.55 20.08
N ALA A 211 16.33 -28.56 19.20
CA ALA A 211 15.51 -28.60 17.98
C ALA A 211 13.98 -28.48 18.20
N LYS A 212 13.53 -28.26 19.44
CA LYS A 212 12.14 -28.07 19.86
C LYS A 212 11.85 -26.66 20.41
N SER A 213 12.85 -25.78 20.53
CA SER A 213 12.61 -24.39 20.96
C SER A 213 11.95 -23.61 19.82
N LYS A 214 10.69 -23.21 19.99
CA LYS A 214 9.97 -22.33 19.07
C LYS A 214 10.05 -20.90 19.60
N ASN A 215 10.51 -19.99 18.75
CA ASN A 215 10.39 -18.54 18.90
C ASN A 215 9.76 -17.99 17.62
N TYR A 216 9.16 -16.82 17.69
CA TYR A 216 8.38 -16.23 16.60
C TYR A 216 8.89 -14.84 16.27
N ASP A 217 8.90 -14.51 14.99
CA ASP A 217 9.08 -13.14 14.53
C ASP A 217 7.87 -12.29 14.95
N VAL A 218 8.12 -11.16 15.60
CA VAL A 218 7.12 -10.21 16.09
C VAL A 218 7.33 -8.88 15.38
N LEU A 219 6.38 -8.51 14.52
CA LEU A 219 6.42 -7.24 13.80
C LEU A 219 6.05 -6.08 14.73
N ASP A 220 6.87 -5.04 14.81
CA ASP A 220 6.46 -3.73 15.30
C ASP A 220 5.89 -2.89 14.13
N PRO A 221 4.57 -2.63 14.07
CA PRO A 221 4.00 -1.87 12.96
C PRO A 221 4.38 -0.39 12.97
N GLU A 222 4.87 0.16 14.08
CA GLU A 222 5.26 1.58 14.16
C GLU A 222 6.62 1.83 13.53
N SER A 223 7.60 0.96 13.81
CA SER A 223 8.95 1.03 13.22
C SER A 223 9.10 0.22 11.93
N GLY A 224 8.27 -0.81 11.72
CA GLY A 224 8.40 -1.78 10.63
C GLY A 224 9.47 -2.87 10.89
N GLU A 225 10.08 -2.89 12.07
CA GLU A 225 11.11 -3.86 12.44
C GLU A 225 10.52 -5.18 12.96
N TYR A 226 11.27 -6.26 12.78
CA TYR A 226 10.94 -7.58 13.34
C TYR A 226 11.82 -7.86 14.55
N PHE A 227 11.17 -8.15 15.67
CA PHE A 227 11.78 -8.56 16.92
C PHE A 227 11.48 -10.02 17.22
N HIS A 228 12.08 -10.54 18.28
CA HIS A 228 11.79 -11.87 18.81
C HIS A 228 11.36 -11.76 20.27
N PHE A 229 10.63 -12.75 20.77
CA PHE A 229 10.42 -12.85 22.19
C PHE A 229 11.74 -13.19 22.90
N SER A 230 11.98 -12.60 24.06
CA SER A 230 13.14 -12.93 24.88
C SER A 230 13.09 -14.41 25.29
N GLU A 231 14.19 -15.11 25.11
CA GLU A 231 14.21 -16.56 25.28
C GLU A 231 13.98 -17.01 26.72
N GLY A 232 13.14 -18.03 26.91
CA GLY A 232 12.79 -18.52 28.24
C GLY A 232 11.75 -17.66 28.96
N THR A 233 11.17 -16.67 28.28
CA THR A 233 9.99 -15.94 28.75
C THR A 233 8.70 -16.66 28.34
N ARG A 234 7.56 -16.00 28.54
CA ARG A 234 6.24 -16.50 28.18
C ARG A 234 5.33 -15.37 27.75
N ILE A 235 4.40 -15.67 26.85
CA ILE A 235 3.26 -14.81 26.56
C ILE A 235 2.22 -15.05 27.66
N ARG A 236 1.96 -14.02 28.46
CA ARG A 236 1.05 -14.00 29.62
C ARG A 236 -0.29 -13.41 29.22
N ASP A 237 -1.30 -13.61 30.05
CA ASP A 237 -2.65 -13.04 29.89
C ASP A 237 -3.25 -13.28 28.50
N ALA A 238 -2.93 -14.44 27.93
CA ALA A 238 -3.33 -14.81 26.58
C ALA A 238 -4.85 -15.02 26.51
N GLN A 239 -5.50 -14.42 25.52
CA GLN A 239 -6.95 -14.45 25.34
C GLN A 239 -7.32 -14.55 23.86
N VAL A 240 -8.41 -15.25 23.57
CA VAL A 240 -9.03 -15.22 22.23
C VAL A 240 -9.88 -13.95 22.12
N PHE A 241 -9.47 -13.05 21.24
CA PHE A 241 -10.14 -11.76 21.00
C PHE A 241 -11.28 -11.89 19.98
N ALA A 242 -11.10 -12.72 18.95
CA ALA A 242 -12.11 -13.00 17.93
C ALA A 242 -11.87 -14.38 17.28
N GLY A 243 -12.92 -14.97 16.70
CA GLY A 243 -12.85 -16.28 16.02
C GLY A 243 -13.41 -17.41 16.87
N LYS A 244 -12.96 -18.64 16.61
CA LYS A 244 -13.47 -19.83 17.29
C LYS A 244 -13.33 -19.70 18.81
N GLY A 245 -14.41 -19.89 19.56
CA GLY A 245 -14.40 -19.77 21.03
C GLY A 245 -14.44 -18.34 21.57
N ALA A 246 -14.45 -17.31 20.72
CA ALA A 246 -14.66 -15.92 21.15
C ALA A 246 -16.13 -15.51 21.02
N SER A 247 -16.55 -14.51 21.81
CA SER A 247 -17.88 -13.89 21.66
C SER A 247 -18.05 -13.14 20.33
N LYS A 248 -16.95 -12.73 19.71
CA LYS A 248 -16.93 -12.06 18.40
C LYS A 248 -16.42 -13.02 17.33
N PRO A 249 -17.13 -13.17 16.20
CA PRO A 249 -16.61 -13.95 15.08
C PRO A 249 -15.38 -13.26 14.49
N LEU A 250 -14.45 -14.06 13.95
CA LEU A 250 -13.41 -13.52 13.08
C LEU A 250 -14.07 -13.10 11.77
N ASN A 251 -13.58 -12.01 11.16
CA ASN A 251 -14.09 -11.62 9.85
C ASN A 251 -13.85 -12.77 8.86
N ALA A 252 -14.90 -13.24 8.19
CA ALA A 252 -14.87 -14.40 7.30
C ALA A 252 -13.75 -14.29 6.27
N GLU A 253 -13.58 -13.11 5.69
CA GLU A 253 -12.56 -12.90 4.69
C GLU A 253 -11.12 -12.97 5.28
N VAL A 254 -10.94 -12.59 6.56
CA VAL A 254 -9.65 -12.77 7.27
C VAL A 254 -9.38 -14.24 7.53
N ALA A 255 -10.39 -15.01 7.92
CA ALA A 255 -10.28 -16.44 8.17
C ALA A 255 -9.98 -17.22 6.88
N GLU A 256 -10.66 -16.89 5.78
CA GLU A 256 -10.44 -17.45 4.45
C GLU A 256 -9.02 -17.13 3.95
N GLY A 257 -8.60 -15.86 4.03
CA GLY A 257 -7.25 -15.45 3.63
C GLY A 257 -6.14 -16.10 4.44
N LEU A 258 -6.32 -16.32 5.75
CA LEU A 258 -5.36 -17.05 6.57
C LEU A 258 -5.29 -18.53 6.20
N SER A 259 -6.44 -19.16 5.97
CA SER A 259 -6.53 -20.58 5.58
C SER A 259 -5.87 -20.83 4.22
N GLU A 260 -6.04 -19.92 3.28
CA GLU A 260 -5.40 -20.02 1.97
C GLU A 260 -3.88 -19.83 2.04
N GLN A 261 -3.40 -18.88 2.85
CA GLN A 261 -1.97 -18.56 2.95
C GLN A 261 -1.16 -19.59 3.75
N ILE A 262 -1.74 -20.08 4.86
CA ILE A 262 -1.01 -20.84 5.88
C ILE A 262 -1.54 -22.28 5.97
N GLY A 263 -2.75 -22.54 5.49
CA GLY A 263 -3.49 -23.79 5.70
C GLY A 263 -4.44 -23.72 6.90
N GLY A 264 -5.09 -24.84 7.21
CA GLY A 264 -6.12 -24.90 8.25
C GLY A 264 -7.51 -24.56 7.73
N GLU A 265 -8.51 -24.71 8.61
CA GLU A 265 -9.92 -24.47 8.25
C GLU A 265 -10.35 -23.05 8.67
N PRO A 266 -11.06 -22.29 7.80
CA PRO A 266 -11.49 -20.91 8.12
C PRO A 266 -12.21 -20.78 9.46
N ASP A 267 -13.12 -21.71 9.75
CA ASP A 267 -13.92 -21.68 10.97
C ASP A 267 -13.13 -22.02 12.26
N GLU A 268 -11.88 -22.48 12.11
CA GLU A 268 -10.99 -22.84 13.22
C GLU A 268 -10.02 -21.71 13.60
N TRP A 269 -9.91 -20.67 12.78
CA TRP A 269 -9.00 -19.55 13.05
C TRP A 269 -9.42 -18.71 14.25
N GLN A 270 -8.43 -18.33 15.03
CA GLN A 270 -8.54 -17.46 16.20
C GLN A 270 -7.60 -16.27 16.05
N HIS A 271 -8.10 -15.08 16.41
CA HIS A 271 -7.29 -13.89 16.63
C HIS A 271 -7.11 -13.72 18.14
N CYS A 272 -5.86 -13.78 18.58
CA CYS A 272 -5.48 -13.81 19.98
C CYS A 272 -4.64 -12.59 20.35
N LYS A 273 -4.62 -12.30 21.66
CA LYS A 273 -3.77 -11.26 22.25
C LYS A 273 -3.18 -11.74 23.57
N GLY A 274 -2.09 -11.12 24.01
CA GLY A 274 -1.42 -11.39 25.29
C GLY A 274 -0.25 -10.43 25.50
N ILE A 275 0.46 -10.59 26.62
CA ILE A 275 1.64 -9.78 26.97
C ILE A 275 2.89 -10.64 26.81
N GLY A 276 3.74 -10.30 25.86
CA GLY A 276 5.03 -10.97 25.66
C GLY A 276 6.20 -10.05 25.99
N THR A 277 7.31 -10.63 26.42
CA THR A 277 8.58 -9.93 26.64
C THR A 277 9.40 -10.03 25.36
N ILE A 278 9.76 -8.89 24.79
CA ILE A 278 10.45 -8.74 23.50
C ILE A 278 11.91 -8.37 23.75
N ASP A 279 12.82 -9.00 22.99
CA ASP A 279 14.22 -8.59 22.92
C ASP A 279 14.34 -7.39 21.96
N TYR A 280 14.31 -6.19 22.53
CA TYR A 280 14.47 -4.93 21.84
C TYR A 280 15.94 -4.49 21.92
N HIS A 281 16.74 -4.89 20.92
CA HIS A 281 18.16 -4.58 20.82
C HIS A 281 19.00 -4.95 22.06
N GLY A 282 18.68 -6.07 22.72
CA GLY A 282 19.36 -6.55 23.92
C GLY A 282 18.73 -6.08 25.23
N GLU A 283 17.64 -5.31 25.17
CA GLU A 283 16.82 -4.96 26.33
C GLU A 283 15.51 -5.74 26.31
N GLU A 284 15.07 -6.22 27.48
CA GLU A 284 13.80 -6.94 27.62
C GLU A 284 12.67 -5.92 27.88
N ILE A 285 11.76 -5.78 26.92
CA ILE A 285 10.62 -4.85 27.02
C ILE A 285 9.31 -5.63 26.86
N ASP A 286 8.36 -5.40 27.76
CA ASP A 286 7.04 -6.01 27.65
C ASP A 286 6.17 -5.29 26.61
N ALA A 287 5.38 -6.05 25.86
CA ALA A 287 4.44 -5.50 24.88
C ALA A 287 3.14 -6.31 24.83
N GLU A 288 2.02 -5.62 24.62
CA GLU A 288 0.79 -6.28 24.16
C GLU A 288 1.00 -6.75 22.73
N VAL A 289 0.98 -8.07 22.52
CA VAL A 289 1.14 -8.72 21.21
C VAL A 289 -0.14 -9.37 20.75
N HIS A 290 -0.40 -9.29 19.45
CA HIS A 290 -1.54 -9.93 18.79
C HIS A 290 -1.03 -10.96 17.78
N TRP A 291 -1.73 -12.08 17.62
CA TRP A 291 -1.39 -13.13 16.65
C TRP A 291 -2.63 -13.88 16.16
N PHE A 292 -2.47 -14.66 15.10
CA PHE A 292 -3.48 -15.60 14.64
C PHE A 292 -3.05 -17.02 14.95
N GLN A 293 -3.99 -17.89 15.31
CA GLN A 293 -3.71 -19.29 15.51
C GLN A 293 -4.81 -20.20 14.99
N GLU A 294 -4.42 -21.37 14.54
CA GLU A 294 -5.30 -22.47 14.14
C GLU A 294 -4.65 -23.81 14.56
N PRO A 295 -5.42 -24.79 15.07
CA PRO A 295 -4.88 -26.03 15.64
C PRO A 295 -3.93 -26.83 14.73
N SER A 296 -4.17 -26.90 13.42
CA SER A 296 -3.40 -27.69 12.48
C SER A 296 -2.10 -26.99 12.03
N VAL A 297 -2.10 -25.66 11.96
CA VAL A 297 -0.93 -24.90 11.44
C VAL A 297 -0.16 -24.13 12.52
N GLY A 298 -0.70 -23.98 13.72
CA GLY A 298 -0.03 -23.32 14.85
C GLY A 298 -0.27 -21.81 14.92
N LYS A 299 0.70 -21.07 15.46
CA LYS A 299 0.61 -19.62 15.73
C LYS A 299 1.41 -18.85 14.70
N HIS A 300 0.83 -17.76 14.19
CA HIS A 300 1.34 -17.01 13.05
C HIS A 300 1.08 -15.52 13.17
N LYS A 301 1.88 -14.72 12.44
CA LYS A 301 1.71 -13.28 12.26
C LYS A 301 1.64 -12.51 13.58
N PHE A 302 2.61 -12.74 14.47
CA PHE A 302 2.74 -11.95 15.69
C PHE A 302 3.04 -10.49 15.35
N LYS A 303 2.40 -9.58 16.07
CA LYS A 303 2.65 -8.14 15.99
C LYS A 303 2.54 -7.47 17.34
N ILE A 304 3.34 -6.44 17.57
CA ILE A 304 3.19 -5.52 18.69
C ILE A 304 1.97 -4.64 18.43
N LYS A 305 1.07 -4.61 19.40
CA LYS A 305 -0.08 -3.71 19.42
C LYS A 305 0.24 -2.43 20.18
N LYS A 306 1.00 -2.56 21.26
CA LYS A 306 1.40 -1.48 22.15
C LYS A 306 2.58 -1.96 23.00
N TRP A 307 3.60 -1.12 23.17
CA TRP A 307 4.64 -1.30 24.18
C TRP A 307 4.08 -1.02 25.58
N GLU A 308 4.50 -1.79 26.58
CA GLU A 308 4.17 -1.54 27.99
C GLU A 308 5.29 -0.72 28.63
N ASP A 309 4.89 0.32 29.38
CA ASP A 309 5.79 1.22 30.12
C ASP A 309 6.21 0.62 31.47
#